data_AF-A0A183E0M8-F1
#
_entry.id   AF-A0A183E0M8-F1
#
_cell.length_a   1.000
_cell.length_b   1.000
_cell.length_c   1.000
_cell.angle_alpha   90.00
_cell.angle_beta   90.00
_cell.angle_gamma   90.00
#
_symmetry.space_group_name_H-M   'P 1'
#
loop_
_entity.id
_entity.type
_entity.pdbx_description
1 polymer ?
#
loop_
_entity_poly.entity_id
_entity_poly.type
_entity_poly.pdbx_seq_one_letter_code
_entity_poly.pdbx_strand_id
1 'polypeptide(L)' 'LDSQKHIDFSLKSPFGGGRPGRVKRRNAKKGTGGEGAASDAEE' A
#
# COMPACT_ATOMS: atom_id res chain seq x y z
N LEU A 1 16.36 -25.76 5.07
CA LEU A 1 16.41 -24.52 5.88
C LEU A 1 17.13 -23.43 5.08
N ASP A 2 16.58 -23.03 3.92
CA ASP A 2 17.15 -21.95 3.08
C ASP A 2 16.20 -20.75 2.99
N SER A 3 15.25 -20.66 3.90
CA SER A 3 14.23 -19.60 3.90
C SER A 3 14.78 -18.25 4.33
N GLN A 4 15.96 -18.20 4.96
CA GLN A 4 16.61 -16.95 5.36
C GLN A 4 16.86 -16.02 4.16
N LYS A 5 17.12 -16.57 2.97
CA LYS A 5 17.31 -15.83 1.71
C LYS A 5 16.02 -15.31 1.09
N HIS A 6 14.87 -15.79 1.55
CA HIS A 6 13.54 -15.44 1.03
C HIS A 6 12.79 -14.49 1.96
N ILE A 7 13.46 -13.97 2.99
CA ILE A 7 12.94 -12.93 3.86
C ILE A 7 13.19 -11.60 3.17
N ASP A 8 12.17 -11.09 2.50
CA ASP A 8 12.15 -9.77 1.90
C ASP A 8 10.76 -9.15 2.04
N PHE A 9 10.61 -7.87 1.71
CA PHE A 9 9.31 -7.21 1.68
C PHE A 9 8.41 -7.84 0.61
N SER A 10 7.15 -8.05 0.96
CA SER A 10 6.13 -8.47 0.00
C SER A 10 5.98 -7.43 -1.12
N LEU A 11 5.72 -7.89 -2.35
CA LEU A 11 5.38 -7.04 -3.49
C LEU A 11 4.16 -6.14 -3.22
N LYS A 12 3.24 -6.56 -2.34
CA LYS A 12 2.06 -5.76 -1.93
C LYS A 12 2.40 -4.74 -0.83
N SER A 13 3.55 -4.85 -0.17
CA SER A 13 3.97 -3.93 0.89
C SER A 13 4.29 -2.54 0.32
N PRO A 14 3.99 -1.44 1.03
CA PRO A 14 4.44 -0.11 0.64
C PRO A 14 5.96 0.01 0.44
N PHE A 15 6.74 -0.85 1.12
CA PHE A 15 8.20 -0.89 1.00
C PHE A 15 8.70 -1.82 -0.11
N GLY A 16 7.85 -2.70 -0.64
CA GLY A 16 8.13 -3.63 -1.73
C GLY A 16 7.54 -3.21 -3.08
N GLY A 17 7.23 -1.92 -3.26
CA GLY A 17 6.64 -1.38 -4.49
C GLY A 17 5.10 -1.38 -4.54
N GLY A 18 4.45 -1.85 -3.47
CA GLY A 18 3.00 -1.84 -3.34
C GLY A 18 2.41 -0.46 -3.06
N ARG A 19 1.08 -0.42 -2.89
CA ARG A 19 0.32 0.83 -2.73
C ARG A 19 0.76 1.60 -1.48
N PRO A 20 0.83 2.95 -1.53
CA PRO A 20 1.11 3.76 -0.36
C PRO A 20 0.17 3.50 0.82
N GLY A 21 0.72 3.55 2.03
CA GLY A 21 -0.03 3.34 3.27
C GLY A 21 -1.19 4.31 3.48
N ARG A 22 -2.10 3.97 4.40
CA ARG A 22 -3.37 4.69 4.63
C ARG A 22 -3.19 6.20 4.82
N VAL A 23 -2.23 6.65 5.64
CA VAL A 23 -2.01 8.07 5.92
C VAL A 23 -1.56 8.82 4.66
N LYS A 24 -0.57 8.27 3.93
CA LYS A 24 -0.10 8.86 2.66
C LYS A 24 -1.22 8.90 1.63
N ARG A 25 -2.04 7.86 1.54
CA ARG A 25 -3.22 7.82 0.66
C ARG A 25 -4.29 8.84 1.06
N ARG A 26 -4.59 9.00 2.36
CA ARG A 26 -5.52 10.02 2.86
C ARG A 26 -5.03 11.44 2.57
N ASN A 27 -3.74 11.71 2.78
CA ASN A 27 -3.16 13.03 2.54
C ASN A 27 -3.12 13.36 1.04
N ALA A 28 -2.84 12.39 0.17
CA ALA A 28 -2.91 12.57 -1.28
C ALA A 28 -4.34 12.92 -1.73
N LYS A 29 -5.36 12.21 -1.22
CA LYS A 29 -6.78 12.50 -1.52
C LYS A 29 -7.23 13.88 -1.02
N LYS A 30 -6.72 14.33 0.13
CA LYS A 30 -6.99 15.67 0.67
C LYS A 30 -6.51 16.79 -0.28
N GLY A 31 -5.39 16.57 -0.97
CA GLY A 31 -4.86 17.54 -1.95
C GLY A 31 -5.62 17.60 -3.26
N THR A 32 -6.38 16.55 -3.61
CA THR A 32 -7.11 16.44 -4.88
C THR A 32 -8.64 16.60 -4.73
N GLY A 33 -9.12 17.14 -3.60
CA GLY A 33 -10.52 17.55 -3.44
C GLY A 33 -11.58 16.43 -3.49
N GLY A 34 -11.21 15.18 -3.22
CA GLY A 34 -12.12 14.03 -3.33
C GLY A 34 -12.43 13.39 -1.98
N GLU A 35 -13.52 13.81 -1.36
CA GLU A 35 -14.20 13.10 -0.28
C GLU A 35 -14.55 11.67 -0.73
N GLY A 36 -14.18 10.64 0.06
CA GLY A 36 -14.73 9.29 -0.07
C GLY A 36 -14.37 8.49 -1.33
N ALA A 37 -13.40 7.57 -1.21
CA ALA A 37 -13.41 6.37 -2.06
C ALA A 37 -12.99 5.17 -1.21
N ALA A 38 -14.02 4.55 -0.65
CA ALA A 38 -14.11 3.11 -0.46
C ALA A 38 -14.16 2.46 -1.85
N SER A 39 -13.05 1.85 -2.26
CA SER A 39 -12.94 0.93 -3.40
C SER A 39 -11.58 0.23 -3.28
N ASP A 40 -11.55 -1.08 -3.50
CA ASP A 40 -10.56 -2.13 -3.12
C ASP A 40 -10.78 -2.67 -1.67
N ALA A 41 -11.58 -3.67 -1.30
CA ALA A 41 -12.44 -4.64 -2.00
C ALA A 41 -12.02 -4.95 -3.43
N GLU A 42 -10.90 -5.68 -3.54
CA GLU A 42 -10.60 -6.75 -4.50
C GLU A 42 -9.07 -6.98 -4.46
N GLU A 43 -8.66 -8.09 -3.82
CA GLU A 43 -7.33 -8.75 -3.78
C GLU A 43 -6.12 -8.23 -2.94
#